data_AF-A0A455X300-F1
#
_entry.id   AF-A0A455X300-F1
#
_cell.length_a   1.000
_cell.length_b   1.000
_cell.length_c   1.000
_cell.angle_alpha   90.00
_cell.angle_beta   90.00
_cell.angle_gamma   90.00
#
_symmetry.space_group_name_H-M   'P 1'
#
loop_
_entity.id
_entity.type
_entity.pdbx_description
1 polymer ?
#
loop_
_entity_poly.entity_id
_entity_poly.type
_entity_poly.pdbx_seq_one_letter_code
_entity_poly.pdbx_strand_id
1 'polypeptide(L)'
;MATRLPDLDAAVPFYGGQPSNEDVAKIRAPLLLHYAEKDDRITGGWPKYETALKAAGVNYQAFIYSGVQHGFNNDTTPCYDEAAAKLAW
;
A
#
# COMPACT_ATOMS: atom_id res chain seq x y z
N MET A 1 11.18 -1.89 -2.52
CA MET A 1 12.30 -1.02 -2.07
C MET A 1 12.47 -1.06 -0.57
N ALA A 2 11.41 -0.83 0.23
CA ALA A 2 11.47 -0.86 1.70
C ALA A 2 12.03 -2.16 2.33
N THR A 3 11.94 -3.30 1.64
CA THR A 3 12.50 -4.59 2.10
C THR A 3 14.01 -4.74 1.86
N ARG A 4 14.62 -3.82 1.09
CA ARG A 4 16.01 -3.90 0.64
C ARG A 4 16.88 -2.72 1.09
N LEU A 5 16.25 -1.59 1.41
CA LEU A 5 16.92 -0.36 1.82
C LEU A 5 16.61 -0.11 3.30
N PRO A 6 17.49 -0.54 4.23
CA PRO A 6 17.27 -0.36 5.66
C PRO A 6 17.28 1.11 6.08
N ASP A 7 18.01 1.95 5.34
CA ASP A 7 18.17 3.38 5.61
C ASP A 7 17.13 4.24 4.85
N LEU A 8 16.06 3.62 4.34
CA LEU A 8 14.99 4.35 3.65
C LEU A 8 14.13 5.11 4.68
N ASP A 9 14.01 6.43 4.51
CA ASP A 9 13.29 7.29 5.45
C ASP A 9 11.78 7.01 5.51
N ALA A 10 11.16 6.67 4.37
CA ALA A 10 9.74 6.33 4.26
C ALA A 10 9.43 5.63 2.93
N ALA A 11 8.31 4.91 2.86
CA ALA A 11 7.76 4.44 1.59
C ALA A 11 6.24 4.65 1.52
N VAL A 12 5.76 5.07 0.34
CA VAL A 12 4.34 5.32 0.08
C VAL A 12 3.85 4.50 -1.11
N PRO A 13 3.58 3.19 -0.95
CA PRO A 13 3.13 2.35 -2.06
C PRO A 13 1.67 2.63 -2.42
N PHE A 14 1.42 2.89 -3.71
CA PHE A 14 0.09 2.92 -4.30
C PHE A 14 -0.22 1.58 -4.95
N TYR A 15 -1.28 0.90 -4.50
CA TYR A 15 -1.84 -0.35 -5.04
C TYR A 15 -0.77 -1.41 -5.42
N GLY A 16 0.27 -1.53 -4.59
CA GLY A 16 1.39 -2.44 -4.79
C GLY A 16 1.15 -3.83 -4.19
N GLY A 17 1.67 -4.86 -4.87
CA GLY A 17 1.69 -6.23 -4.35
C GLY A 17 2.51 -6.35 -3.06
N GLN A 18 2.09 -7.24 -2.17
CA GLN A 18 2.70 -7.40 -0.86
C GLN A 18 3.94 -8.31 -0.92
N PRO A 19 5.01 -7.99 -0.18
CA PRO A 19 6.18 -8.84 -0.10
C PRO A 19 5.91 -10.13 0.71
N SER A 20 6.84 -11.08 0.65
CA SER A 20 6.79 -12.27 1.51
C SER A 20 6.96 -11.89 2.99
N ASN A 21 6.45 -12.72 3.91
CA ASN A 21 6.59 -12.47 5.36
C ASN A 21 8.06 -12.33 5.79
N GLU A 22 8.97 -13.10 5.20
CA GLU A 22 10.41 -13.01 5.45
C GLU A 22 10.98 -11.63 5.07
N ASP A 23 10.47 -11.04 3.99
CA ASP A 23 10.88 -9.71 3.55
C ASP A 23 10.20 -8.60 4.36
N VAL A 24 8.99 -8.82 4.87
CA VAL A 24 8.34 -7.87 5.79
C VAL A 24 9.19 -7.61 7.03
N ALA A 25 9.81 -8.66 7.58
CA ALA A 25 10.68 -8.54 8.75
C ALA A 25 11.93 -7.67 8.51
N LYS A 26 12.28 -7.39 7.25
CA LYS A 26 13.42 -6.53 6.87
C LYS A 26 13.04 -5.06 6.78
N ILE A 27 11.75 -4.73 6.80
CA ILE A 27 11.29 -3.34 6.67
C ILE A 27 11.66 -2.55 7.93
N ARG A 28 12.24 -1.38 7.72
CA ARG A 28 12.57 -0.39 8.77
C ARG A 28 11.86 0.94 8.56
N ALA A 29 11.67 1.31 7.29
CA ALA A 29 10.97 2.52 6.91
C ALA A 29 9.50 2.51 7.38
N PRO A 30 8.97 3.64 7.89
CA PRO A 30 7.53 3.84 8.03
C PRO A 30 6.83 3.75 6.68
N LEU A 31 5.62 3.17 6.68
CA LEU A 31 4.83 2.94 5.48
C LEU A 31 3.53 3.73 5.48
N LEU A 32 3.18 4.31 4.34
CA LEU A 32 1.85 4.84 4.06
C LEU A 32 1.29 4.11 2.83
N LEU A 33 0.31 3.23 3.04
CA LEU A 33 -0.18 2.32 2.01
C LEU A 33 -1.55 2.80 1.47
N HIS A 34 -1.69 2.86 0.15
CA HIS A 34 -2.94 3.24 -0.51
C HIS A 34 -3.49 2.07 -1.33
N TYR A 35 -4.72 1.65 -1.03
CA TYR A 35 -5.41 0.51 -1.67
C TYR A 35 -6.75 0.93 -2.27
N ALA A 36 -7.13 0.30 -3.37
CA ALA A 36 -8.44 0.51 -4.00
C ALA A 36 -9.41 -0.60 -3.55
N GLU A 37 -10.63 -0.26 -3.13
CA GLU A 37 -11.62 -1.25 -2.68
C GLU A 37 -11.91 -2.30 -3.76
N LYS A 38 -12.01 -1.89 -5.03
CA LYS A 38 -12.36 -2.80 -6.13
C LYS A 38 -11.17 -3.58 -6.72
N ASP A 39 -9.95 -3.36 -6.21
CA ASP A 39 -8.75 -4.09 -6.65
C ASP A 39 -8.57 -5.37 -5.83
N ASP A 40 -9.43 -6.36 -6.04
CA ASP A 40 -9.44 -7.63 -5.30
C ASP A 40 -8.08 -8.34 -5.33
N ARG A 41 -7.36 -8.23 -6.46
CA ARG A 41 -6.06 -8.89 -6.67
C ARG A 41 -5.01 -8.38 -5.69
N ILE A 42 -5.01 -7.08 -5.39
CA ILE A 42 -4.05 -6.48 -4.46
C ILE A 42 -4.67 -6.38 -3.07
N THR A 43 -5.84 -5.76 -2.95
CA THR A 43 -6.48 -5.49 -1.66
C THR A 43 -6.89 -6.78 -0.95
N GLY A 44 -7.18 -7.87 -1.66
CA GLY A 44 -7.41 -9.19 -1.06
C GLY A 44 -6.21 -9.74 -0.28
N GLY A 45 -4.98 -9.31 -0.61
CA GLY A 45 -3.76 -9.67 0.11
C GLY A 45 -3.51 -8.85 1.39
N TRP A 46 -4.25 -7.75 1.60
CA TRP A 46 -4.04 -6.81 2.70
C TRP A 46 -4.13 -7.45 4.10
N PRO A 47 -5.14 -8.29 4.45
CA PRO A 47 -5.27 -8.82 5.80
C PRO A 47 -4.06 -9.65 6.25
N LYS A 48 -3.48 -10.43 5.32
CA LYS A 48 -2.27 -11.22 5.60
C LYS A 48 -1.05 -10.32 5.80
N TYR A 49 -0.92 -9.29 4.97
CA TYR A 49 0.20 -8.36 5.06
C TYR A 49 0.14 -7.49 6.30
N GLU A 50 -1.04 -7.00 6.68
CA GLU A 50 -1.23 -6.25 7.93
C GLU A 50 -0.81 -7.08 9.14
N THR A 51 -1.19 -8.36 9.17
CA THR A 51 -0.77 -9.28 10.22
C THR A 51 0.76 -9.40 10.30
N ALA A 52 1.44 -9.52 9.16
CA ALA A 52 2.89 -9.59 9.10
C ALA A 52 3.57 -8.27 9.54
N LEU A 53 3.02 -7.12 9.16
CA LEU A 53 3.51 -5.79 9.56
C LEU A 53 3.41 -5.60 11.08
N LYS A 54 2.26 -5.95 11.67
CA LYS A 54 2.05 -5.93 13.12
C LYS A 54 3.03 -6.85 13.84
N ALA A 55 3.21 -8.08 13.35
CA ALA A 55 4.14 -9.04 13.95
C ALA A 55 5.60 -8.59 13.87
N ALA A 56 5.97 -7.87 12.79
CA ALA A 56 7.31 -7.30 12.61
C ALA A 56 7.52 -5.96 13.33
N GLY A 57 6.48 -5.38 13.95
CA GLY A 57 6.57 -4.08 14.62
C GLY A 57 6.82 -2.90 13.67
N VAL A 58 6.42 -3.01 12.40
CA VAL A 58 6.60 -1.96 11.41
C VAL A 58 5.62 -0.82 11.66
N ASN A 59 6.09 0.43 11.63
CA ASN A 59 5.21 1.59 11.67
C ASN A 59 4.49 1.74 10.31
N TYR A 60 3.17 1.70 10.29
CA TYR A 60 2.40 1.86 9.07
C TYR A 60 1.06 2.55 9.28
N GLN A 61 0.57 3.17 8.22
CA GLN A 61 -0.83 3.56 8.03
C GLN A 61 -1.31 3.02 6.69
N ALA A 62 -2.57 2.59 6.62
CA ALA A 62 -3.15 2.07 5.39
C ALA A 62 -4.54 2.66 5.16
N PHE A 63 -4.80 3.03 3.92
CA PHE A 63 -6.07 3.59 3.47
C PHE A 63 -6.63 2.72 2.34
N ILE A 64 -7.90 2.35 2.47
CA ILE A 64 -8.66 1.65 1.43
C ILE A 64 -9.72 2.64 0.91
N TYR A 65 -9.61 3.04 -0.34
CA TYR A 65 -10.50 4.01 -0.97
C TYR A 65 -11.72 3.29 -1.55
N SER A 66 -12.92 3.69 -1.12
CA SER A 66 -14.16 3.04 -1.54
C SER A 66 -14.54 3.39 -2.98
N GLY A 67 -15.11 2.43 -3.71
CA GLY A 67 -15.69 2.65 -5.03
C GLY A 67 -14.70 2.76 -6.20
N VAL A 68 -13.40 2.81 -5.93
CA VAL A 68 -12.36 3.03 -6.95
C VAL A 68 -11.62 1.75 -7.33
N GLN A 69 -11.00 1.77 -8.52
CA GLN A 69 -10.21 0.68 -9.07
C GLN A 69 -8.70 0.90 -8.93
N HIS A 70 -7.92 -0.14 -9.24
CA HIS A 70 -6.48 -0.02 -9.42
C HIS A 70 -6.15 1.14 -10.37
N GLY A 71 -5.17 1.96 -9.99
CA GLY A 71 -4.78 3.13 -10.81
C GLY A 71 -5.65 4.37 -10.62
N PHE A 72 -6.48 4.46 -9.57
CA PHE A 72 -7.35 5.63 -9.34
C PHE A 72 -6.62 6.98 -9.27
N ASN A 73 -5.33 6.97 -8.94
CA ASN A 73 -4.50 8.17 -8.89
C ASN A 73 -3.88 8.55 -10.25
N ASN A 74 -4.09 7.76 -11.31
CA ASN A 74 -3.52 8.00 -12.63
C ASN A 74 -4.51 8.75 -13.53
N ASP A 75 -4.33 10.06 -13.63
CA ASP A 75 -5.16 11.03 -14.36
C ASP A 75 -5.16 10.85 -15.89
N THR A 76 -4.30 10.00 -16.43
CA THR A 76 -4.27 9.69 -17.87
C THR A 76 -5.07 8.44 -18.24
N THR A 77 -5.82 7.84 -17.30
CA THR A 77 -6.54 6.58 -17.53
C THR A 77 -8.02 6.68 -17.17
N PRO A 78 -8.89 5.82 -17.74
CA PRO A 78 -10.30 5.76 -17.36
C PRO A 78 -10.55 5.34 -15.90
N CYS A 79 -9.53 4.82 -15.20
CA CYS A 79 -9.62 4.44 -13.80
C CYS A 79 -9.50 5.65 -12.85
N TYR A 80 -9.09 6.83 -13.35
CA TYR A 80 -8.90 8.02 -12.55
C TYR A 80 -10.15 8.37 -11.74
N ASP A 81 -9.96 8.64 -10.45
CA ASP A 81 -10.98 9.17 -9.57
C ASP A 81 -10.40 10.38 -8.83
N GLU A 82 -10.87 11.58 -9.20
CA GLU A 82 -10.33 12.85 -8.68
C GLU A 82 -10.52 12.98 -7.16
N ALA A 83 -11.64 12.51 -6.61
CA ALA A 83 -11.93 12.60 -5.19
C ALA A 83 -10.99 11.70 -4.38
N ALA A 84 -10.82 10.44 -4.79
CA ALA A 84 -9.89 9.52 -4.13
C ALA A 84 -8.43 9.94 -4.32
N ALA A 85 -8.06 10.43 -5.52
CA ALA A 85 -6.71 10.94 -5.79
C ALA A 85 -6.36 12.12 -4.88
N LYS A 86 -7.27 13.09 -4.74
CA LYS A 86 -7.10 14.23 -3.83
C LYS A 86 -7.07 13.85 -2.36
N LEU A 87 -7.78 12.80 -1.95
CA LEU A 87 -7.75 12.31 -0.57
C LEU A 87 -6.46 11.52 -0.26
N ALA A 88 -5.79 10.99 -1.28
CA ALA A 88 -4.55 10.22 -1.14
C ALA A 88 -3.28 11.08 -1.06
N TRP A 89 -3.40 12.39 -1.23
CA TRP A 89 -2.31 13.36 -1.23
C TRP A 89 -2.49 14.39 -0.11
#